data_AF-A0A7K3Z4U1-F1
#
_entry.id   AF-A0A7K3Z4U1-F1
#
_cell.length_a   1.000
_cell.length_b   1.000
_cell.length_c   1.000
_cell.angle_alpha   90.00
_cell.angle_beta   90.00
_cell.angle_gamma   90.00
#
_symmetry.space_group_name_H-M   'P 1'
#
loop_
_entity.id
_entity.type
_entity.pdbx_description
1 polymer ?
#
loop_
_entity_poly.entity_id
_entity_poly.type
_entity_poly.pdbx_seq_one_letter_code
_entity_poly.pdbx_strand_id
1 'polypeptide(L)' 'MAKCPKCGTEVAKPKKTWKMAGRPDKAGKRMQLEIGLYECSKCSNVFREVLSKTKI' A
#
# COMPACT_ATOMS: atom_id res chain seq x y z
N MET A 1 -2.98 -8.56 5.98
CA MET A 1 -2.37 -7.87 7.14
C MET A 1 -1.00 -7.37 6.69
N ALA A 2 -0.54 -6.21 7.16
CA ALA A 2 0.76 -5.65 6.75
C ALA A 2 1.76 -5.74 7.90
N LYS A 3 2.99 -6.16 7.61
CA LYS A 3 4.04 -6.31 8.63
C LYS A 3 4.80 -5.01 8.79
N CYS A 4 4.89 -4.50 10.02
CA CYS A 4 5.64 -3.28 10.30
C CYS A 4 7.13 -3.51 10.00
N PRO A 5 7.76 -2.70 9.12
CA PRO A 5 9.16 -2.88 8.73
C PRO A 5 10.15 -2.59 9.87
N LYS A 6 9.71 -1.87 10.92
CA LYS A 6 10.57 -1.46 12.04
C LYS A 6 10.62 -2.49 13.17
N CYS A 7 9.48 -3.05 13.55
CA CYS A 7 9.37 -3.93 14.73
C CYS A 7 8.74 -5.30 14.44
N GLY A 8 8.36 -5.57 13.19
CA GLY A 8 7.78 -6.85 12.77
C GLY A 8 6.34 -7.10 13.20
N THR A 9 5.70 -6.19 13.94
CA THR A 9 4.29 -6.31 14.35
C THR A 9 3.37 -6.33 13.15
N GLU A 10 2.43 -7.27 13.13
CA GLU A 10 1.39 -7.34 12.11
C GLU A 10 0.26 -6.35 12.41
N VAL A 11 -0.05 -5.50 11.43
CA VAL A 11 -1.13 -4.52 11.51
C VAL A 11 -2.25 -4.97 10.57
N ALA A 12 -3.43 -5.23 11.14
CA ALA A 12 -4.52 -5.82 10.38
C ALA A 12 -5.19 -4.83 9.40
N LYS A 13 -5.46 -3.60 9.86
CA LYS A 13 -6.23 -2.61 9.11
C LYS A 13 -5.37 -1.39 8.73
N PRO A 14 -5.43 -0.92 7.48
CA PRO A 14 -4.82 0.35 7.11
C PRO A 14 -5.61 1.52 7.73
N LYS A 15 -4.90 2.58 8.08
CA LYS A 15 -5.48 3.87 8.49
C LYS A 15 -6.15 4.60 7.33
N LYS A 16 -5.58 4.48 6.13
CA LYS A 16 -6.13 5.07 4.90
C LYS A 16 -5.75 4.21 3.70
N THR A 17 -6.63 4.15 2.70
CA THR A 17 -6.34 3.53 1.41
C THR A 17 -6.59 4.54 0.29
N TRP A 18 -5.83 4.42 -0.79
CA TRP A 18 -6.05 5.18 -2.02
C TRP A 18 -5.53 4.43 -3.23
N LYS A 19 -6.04 4.82 -4.41
CA LYS A 19 -5.62 4.28 -5.70
C LYS A 19 -4.69 5.26 -6.40
N MET A 20 -3.66 4.74 -7.05
CA MET A 20 -2.69 5.50 -7.83
C MET A 20 -2.48 4.80 -9.18
N ALA A 21 -2.77 5.50 -10.28
CA ALA A 21 -2.44 5.01 -11.62
C ALA A 21 -1.06 5.52 -12.02
N GLY A 22 -0.20 4.59 -12.43
CA GLY A 22 1.13 4.88 -12.94
C GLY A 22 1.14 5.36 -14.40
N ARG A 23 2.34 5.50 -14.95
CA ARG A 23 2.56 5.85 -16.36
C ARG A 23 1.94 4.77 -17.27
N PRO A 24 1.27 5.17 -18.37
CA PRO A 24 0.80 4.21 -19.36
C PRO A 24 1.95 3.46 -20.03
N ASP A 25 1.71 2.19 -20.36
CA ASP A 25 2.61 1.36 -21.15
C ASP A 25 2.56 1.73 -22.65
N LYS A 26 3.35 1.03 -23.47
CA LYS A 26 3.41 1.26 -24.93
C LYS A 26 2.06 1.05 -25.64
N ALA A 27 1.14 0.30 -25.03
CA ALA A 27 -0.20 0.04 -25.53
C ALA A 27 -1.27 0.97 -24.91
N GLY A 28 -0.86 1.98 -24.12
CA GLY A 28 -1.74 2.95 -23.49
C GLY A 28 -2.39 2.49 -22.18
N LYS A 29 -2.13 1.25 -21.72
CA LYS A 29 -2.73 0.71 -20.49
C LYS A 29 -1.96 1.20 -19.28
N ARG A 30 -2.65 1.50 -18.18
CA ARG A 30 -2.05 1.99 -16.94
C ARG A 30 -2.05 0.92 -15.87
N MET A 31 -1.02 0.93 -15.04
CA MET A 31 -1.00 0.10 -13.84
C MET A 31 -1.59 0.91 -12.67
N GLN A 32 -2.74 0.49 -12.16
CA GLN A 32 -3.35 1.04 -10.97
C GLN A 32 -2.92 0.22 -9.75
N LEU A 33 -2.31 0.91 -8.78
CA LEU A 33 -1.93 0.38 -7.48
C LEU A 33 -2.94 0.84 -6.44
N GLU A 34 -3.37 -0.06 -5.57
CA GLU A 34 -4.03 0.32 -4.33
C GLU A 34 -3.01 0.28 -3.19
N ILE A 35 -2.88 1.39 -2.49
CA ILE A 35 -1.89 1.56 -1.42
C ILE A 35 -2.64 1.76 -0.11
N GLY A 36 -2.22 1.02 0.92
CA GLY A 36 -2.66 1.20 2.30
C GLY A 36 -1.58 1.89 3.13
N LEU A 37 -1.96 2.93 3.88
CA LEU A 37 -1.14 3.53 4.93
C LEU A 37 -1.46 2.84 6.25
N TYR A 38 -0.42 2.36 6.94
CA TYR A 38 -0.52 1.69 8.23
C TYR A 38 0.22 2.49 9.29
N GLU A 39 -0.31 2.43 10.51
CA GLU A 39 0.32 2.99 11.70
C GLU A 39 0.49 1.85 12.70
N CYS A 40 1.73 1.59 13.11
CA CYS A 40 2.04 0.51 14.04
C CYS A 40 1.77 0.96 15.48
N SER A 41 0.88 0.27 16.19
CA SER A 41 0.58 0.54 17.61
C SER A 41 1.76 0.28 18.55
N LYS A 42 2.73 -0.56 18.16
CA LYS A 42 3.86 -0.94 19.04
C LYS A 42 5.02 0.07 19.00
N CYS A 43 5.30 0.67 17.85
CA CYS A 43 6.46 1.55 17.68
C CYS A 43 6.13 2.89 17.02
N SER A 44 4.85 3.19 16.85
CA SER A 44 4.29 4.40 16.22
C SER A 44 4.83 4.70 14.82
N ASN A 45 5.42 3.70 14.16
CA ASN A 45 5.95 3.85 12.81
C ASN A 45 4.80 3.88 11.79
N VAL A 46 4.86 4.84 10.89
CA VAL A 46 3.92 4.97 9.78
C VAL A 46 4.58 4.40 8.52
N PHE A 47 3.91 3.48 7.83
CA PHE A 47 4.45 2.82 6.64
C PHE A 47 3.34 2.57 5.61
N ARG A 48 3.74 2.29 4.36
CA ARG A 48 2.82 2.06 3.25
C ARG A 48 3.03 0.65 2.70
N GLU A 49 1.93 -0.01 2.34
CA GLU A 49 1.93 -1.33 1.73
C GLU A 49 1.08 -1.31 0.45
N VAL A 50 1.49 -2.05 -0.58
CA VAL A 50 0.67 -2.21 -1.78
C VAL A 50 -0.33 -3.35 -1.55
N LEU A 51 -1.62 -3.03 -1.62
CA LEU A 51 -2.71 -3.96 -1.36
C LEU A 51 -3.14 -4.70 -2.63
N SER A 52 -3.19 -4.00 -3.76
CA SER A 52 -3.59 -4.58 -5.04
C SER A 52 -2.88 -3.91 -6.22
N LYS A 53 -2.77 -4.65 -7.32
CA LYS A 53 -2.14 -4.22 -8.57
C LYS A 53 -3.04 -4.65 -9.73
N THR A 54 -3.62 -3.69 -10.45
CA THR A 54 -4.57 -3.96 -11.53
C THR A 54 -4.18 -3.17 -12.77
N LYS A 55 -4.24 -3.79 -13.95
CA LYS A 55 -4.09 -3.07 -15.23
C LYS A 55 -5.44 -2.49 -15.64
N ILE A 56 -5.46 -1.20 -15.98
CA ILE A 56 -6.61 -0.45 -16.48
C ILE A 56 -6.33 0.15 -17.86
#